data_AF-A0A973JY12-F1
#
_entry.id   AF-A0A973JY12-F1
#
_cell.length_a   1.000
_cell.length_b   1.000
_cell.length_c   1.000
_cell.angle_alpha   90.00
_cell.angle_beta   90.00
_cell.angle_gamma   90.00
#
_symmetry.space_group_name_H-M   'P 1'
#
loop_
_entity.id
_entity.type
_entity.pdbx_description
1 polymer ?
#
loop_
_entity_poly.entity_id
_entity_poly.type
_entity_poly.pdbx_seq_one_letter_code
_entity_poly.pdbx_strand_id
1 'polypeptide(L)' 'MNKPLVALLSGAGISTDSGIPDYRGPNGLWRRDPEAEKLVTYDYYMNDPEIRRRSWLLRKD' A
#
# COMPACT_ATOMS: atom_id res chain seq x y z
N MET A 1 -17.02 -18.86 -32.74
CA MET A 1 -17.42 -17.71 -31.88
C MET A 1 -16.19 -17.18 -31.20
N ASN A 2 -15.80 -15.94 -31.46
CA ASN A 2 -14.65 -15.33 -30.79
C ASN A 2 -15.10 -14.90 -29.38
N LYS A 3 -14.48 -15.45 -28.32
CA LYS A 3 -14.82 -15.05 -26.95
C LYS A 3 -14.29 -13.63 -26.69
N PRO A 4 -15.01 -12.80 -25.92
CA PRO A 4 -14.55 -11.46 -25.59
C PRO A 4 -13.32 -11.52 -24.68
N LEU A 5 -12.39 -10.59 -24.90
CA LEU A 5 -11.27 -10.35 -23.99
C LEU A 5 -11.78 -9.60 -22.76
N VAL A 6 -11.45 -10.09 -21.57
CA VAL A 6 -11.84 -9.50 -20.29
C VAL A 6 -10.57 -9.23 -19.46
N ALA A 7 -10.46 -8.02 -18.93
CA ALA A 7 -9.40 -7.62 -18.01
C ALA A 7 -10.00 -7.08 -16.71
N LEU A 8 -9.30 -7.31 -15.60
CA LEU A 8 -9.67 -6.85 -14.27
C LEU A 8 -8.50 -6.08 -13.67
N LEU A 9 -8.78 -4.94 -13.06
CA LEU A 9 -7.84 -4.16 -12.28
C LEU A 9 -8.40 -4.04 -10.87
N SER A 10 -7.61 -4.43 -9.88
CA SER A 10 -7.95 -4.28 -8.47
C SER A 10 -6.97 -3.33 -7.78
N GLY A 11 -7.41 -2.76 -6.66
CA GLY A 11 -6.57 -2.02 -5.73
C GLY A 11 -6.69 -2.61 -4.33
N ALA A 12 -6.02 -2.00 -3.35
CA ALA A 12 -6.00 -2.49 -1.96
C ALA A 12 -7.40 -2.69 -1.35
N GLY A 13 -8.41 -1.93 -1.80
CA GLY A 13 -9.80 -2.07 -1.36
C GLY A 13 -10.40 -3.47 -1.54
N ILE A 14 -9.91 -4.27 -2.50
CA ILE A 14 -10.41 -5.65 -2.66
C ILE A 14 -10.07 -6.56 -1.47
N SER A 15 -9.06 -6.18 -0.67
CA SER A 15 -8.52 -7.00 0.43
C SER A 15 -8.94 -6.51 1.82
N THR A 16 -9.68 -5.40 1.92
CA THR A 16 -10.07 -4.81 3.23
C THR A 16 -10.93 -5.75 4.05
N ASP A 17 -11.87 -6.43 3.42
CA ASP A 17 -12.76 -7.39 4.08
C ASP A 17 -12.03 -8.69 4.47
N SER A 18 -10.83 -8.91 3.93
CA SER A 18 -9.91 -9.99 4.34
C SER A 18 -8.98 -9.57 5.48
N GLY A 19 -9.17 -8.37 6.06
CA GLY A 19 -8.38 -7.85 7.18
C GLY A 19 -7.10 -7.12 6.78
N ILE A 20 -6.82 -6.95 5.48
CA ILE A 20 -5.65 -6.18 5.01
C ILE A 20 -6.07 -4.72 4.87
N PRO A 21 -5.53 -3.79 5.68
CA PRO A 21 -5.93 -2.39 5.60
C PRO A 21 -5.54 -1.76 4.26
N ASP A 22 -6.41 -0.90 3.73
CA ASP A 22 -6.05 -0.04 2.61
C ASP A 22 -5.20 1.16 3.07
N TYR A 23 -4.73 1.94 2.09
CA TYR A 23 -3.96 3.15 2.35
C TYR A 23 -4.82 4.41 2.57
N ARG A 24 -5.92 4.58 1.82
CA ARG A 24 -6.59 5.88 1.60
C ARG A 24 -8.06 5.96 2.05
N GLY A 25 -8.68 4.83 2.37
CA GLY A 25 -10.07 4.74 2.78
C GLY A 25 -10.34 5.45 4.12
N PRO A 26 -11.59 5.46 4.61
CA PRO A 26 -11.95 6.13 5.87
C PRO A 26 -11.09 5.69 7.06
N ASN A 27 -10.73 4.40 7.11
CA ASN A 27 -9.84 3.81 8.11
C ASN A 27 -8.44 3.50 7.52
N GLY A 28 -8.08 4.14 6.41
CA GLY A 28 -6.84 3.87 5.68
C GLY A 28 -5.59 4.21 6.48
N LEU A 29 -4.49 3.53 6.15
CA LEU A 29 -3.22 3.71 6.85
C LEU A 29 -2.75 5.16 6.86
N TRP A 30 -2.82 5.88 5.74
CA TRP A 30 -2.31 7.27 5.64
C TRP A 30 -3.20 8.30 6.33
N ARG A 31 -4.44 7.95 6.68
CA ARG A 31 -5.27 8.81 7.53
C ARG A 31 -4.93 8.63 9.01
N ARG A 32 -4.61 7.40 9.42
CA ARG A 32 -4.23 7.06 10.81
C ARG A 32 -2.79 7.46 11.12
N ASP A 33 -1.90 7.27 10.16
CA ASP A 33 -0.49 7.64 10.19
C ASP A 33 -0.09 8.27 8.84
N PRO A 34 -0.18 9.60 8.70
CA PRO A 34 0.22 10.30 7.47
C PRO A 34 1.70 10.07 7.11
N GLU A 35 2.57 9.80 8.07
CA GLU A 35 4.00 9.56 7.83
C GLU A 35 4.24 8.19 7.19
N ALA A 36 3.27 7.27 7.26
CA ALA A 36 3.36 5.96 6.62
C ALA A 36 3.43 6.05 5.09
N GLU A 37 3.00 7.14 4.47
CA GLU A 37 3.18 7.36 3.02
C GLU A 37 4.67 7.37 2.67
N LYS A 38 5.52 8.00 3.50
CA LYS A 38 6.97 8.09 3.26
C LYS A 38 7.65 6.73 3.20
N LEU A 39 7.08 5.70 3.84
CA LEU A 39 7.59 4.34 3.81
C LEU A 39 7.49 3.69 2.42
N VAL A 40 6.65 4.24 1.53
CA VAL A 40 6.42 3.76 0.17
C VAL A 40 6.71 4.83 -0.90
N THR A 41 7.27 5.97 -0.52
CA THR A 41 7.71 7.03 -1.45
C THR A 41 9.20 6.88 -1.75
N TYR A 42 9.56 6.85 -3.04
CA TYR A 42 10.93 6.61 -3.50
C TYR A 42 11.95 7.61 -2.92
N ASP A 43 11.67 8.91 -2.97
CA ASP A 43 12.62 9.93 -2.53
C ASP A 43 12.97 9.80 -1.04
N TYR A 44 11.98 9.59 -0.18
CA TYR A 44 12.22 9.36 1.25
C TYR A 44 12.95 8.04 1.49
N TYR A 45 12.57 6.97 0.76
CA TYR A 45 13.22 5.67 0.86
C TYR A 45 14.71 5.72 0.51
N MET A 46 15.09 6.52 -0.49
CA MET A 46 16.48 6.63 -0.93
C MET A 46 17.32 7.51 -0.01
N ASN A 47 16.74 8.62 0.46
CA ASN A 47 17.49 9.66 1.19
C ASN A 47 17.49 9.51 2.71
N ASP A 48 16.62 8.67 3.29
CA ASP A 48 16.54 8.48 4.75
C ASP A 48 16.73 6.98 5.12
N PRO A 49 17.88 6.60 5.72
CA PRO A 49 18.14 5.23 6.16
C PRO A 49 17.13 4.69 7.18
N GLU A 50 16.58 5.54 8.06
CA GLU A 50 15.59 5.12 9.05
C GLU A 50 14.22 4.87 8.42
N ILE A 51 13.82 5.70 7.44
CA ILE A 51 12.62 5.42 6.62
C ILE A 51 12.78 4.09 5.90
N ARG A 52 13.94 3.86 5.28
CA ARG A 52 14.23 2.59 4.59
C ARG A 52 14.16 1.40 5.54
N ARG A 53 14.75 1.48 6.73
CA ARG A 53 14.67 0.43 7.76
C ARG A 53 13.23 0.17 8.21
N ARG A 54 12.45 1.22 8.48
CA ARG A 54 11.02 1.11 8.84
C ARG A 54 10.19 0.49 7.71
N SER A 55 10.50 0.82 6.46
CA SER A 55 9.86 0.25 5.27
C SER A 55 10.08 -1.26 5.18
N TRP A 56 11.28 -1.76 5.48
CA TRP A 56 11.54 -3.21 5.59
C TRP A 56 10.77 -3.86 6.74
N LEU A 57 10.74 -3.23 7.92
CA LEU A 57 10.02 -3.76 9.07
C LEU A 57 8.51 -3.86 8.85
N LEU A 58 7.92 -2.90 8.13
CA LEU A 58 6.49 -2.92 7.78
C LEU A 58 6.10 -4.19 6.98
N ARG A 59 7.03 -4.77 6.22
CA ARG A 59 6.81 -5.95 5.38
C ARG A 59 7.34 -7.24 5.99
N LYS A 60 7.81 -7.20 7.25
CA LYS A 60 8.61 -8.28 7.82
C LYS A 60 7.82 -9.55 8.14
N ASP A 61 6.51 -9.49 8.29
CA ASP A 61 5.68 -10.65 8.60
C ASP A 61 4.39 -10.65 7.76
#